data_AF-A0A8C5EPC1-F1
#
_entry.id   AF-A0A8C5EPC1-F1
#
_cell.length_a   1.000
_cell.length_b   1.000
_cell.length_c   1.000
_cell.angle_alpha   90.00
_cell.angle_beta   90.00
_cell.angle_gamma   90.00
#
_symmetry.space_group_name_H-M   'P 1'
#
loop_
_entity.id
_entity.type
_entity.pdbx_description
1 polymer ?
#
loop_
_entity_poly.entity_id
_entity_poly.type
_entity_poly.pdbx_seq_one_letter_code
_entity_poly.pdbx_strand_id
1 'polypeptide(L)'
;MDLFCTTDKTCICYLCLTEQHQNHHTVQAQQEQTRLQKQLSDLKEGSLVKIQQKEKDFQELQQTVSILSRSACAVAEESEAMFSDLIRSLELKRFEVRELIRAQEKTIVEQAENLMEKIQEEINELKKNQNKMEELSKINDSVRFIQDCQTLEAAPPLEALPTLCLHDNQFFVAVTTAMTDFKALIQEVMHEGFLSIYQRVRDVTIIDPHSTDESCDAAASGVIQSERTVESATISPLNPFISAGFPTPTFTFSPPGSRLSSGYRHRLSAQRRAHQKRK
;
A
#
# COMPACT_ATOMS: atom_id res chain seq x y z
N MET A 1 -2.26 -83.91 9.81
CA MET A 1 -2.74 -83.01 10.87
C MET A 1 -1.70 -81.94 11.00
N ASP A 2 -2.05 -80.69 10.69
CA ASP A 2 -1.10 -79.58 10.65
C ASP A 2 -1.18 -78.81 11.97
N LEU A 3 -0.04 -78.70 12.65
CA LEU A 3 0.08 -78.13 13.97
C LEU A 3 0.85 -76.81 13.90
N PHE A 4 0.52 -75.86 14.77
CA PHE A 4 1.20 -74.57 14.87
C PHE A 4 1.68 -74.36 16.31
N CYS A 5 2.99 -74.17 16.46
CA CYS A 5 3.60 -73.80 17.74
C CYS A 5 3.42 -72.29 17.96
N THR A 6 2.57 -71.90 18.90
CA THR A 6 2.31 -70.48 19.22
C THR A 6 3.48 -69.81 19.94
N THR A 7 4.31 -70.59 20.63
CA THR A 7 5.52 -70.10 21.32
C THR A 7 6.57 -69.65 20.30
N ASP A 8 6.83 -70.47 19.28
CA ASP A 8 7.87 -70.19 18.27
C ASP A 8 7.31 -69.54 17.00
N LYS A 9 5.98 -69.48 16.86
CA LYS A 9 5.24 -68.95 15.71
C LYS A 9 5.56 -69.68 14.40
N THR A 10 5.67 -71.01 14.45
CA THR A 10 5.98 -71.84 13.28
C THR A 10 4.99 -72.99 13.09
N CYS A 11 4.77 -73.39 11.84
CA CYS A 11 4.06 -74.64 11.54
C CYS A 11 5.00 -75.83 11.76
N ILE A 12 4.53 -76.83 12.49
CA ILE A 12 5.31 -78.00 12.89
C ILE A 12 4.60 -79.30 12.49
N CYS A 13 5.36 -80.36 12.23
CA CYS A 13 4.81 -81.70 12.03
C CYS A 13 4.74 -82.47 13.35
N TYR A 14 4.14 -83.67 13.34
CA TYR A 14 3.98 -84.49 14.54
C TYR A 14 5.32 -84.90 15.19
N LEU A 15 6.35 -85.20 14.39
CA LEU A 15 7.69 -85.53 14.90
C LEU A 15 8.32 -84.35 15.66
N CYS A 16 8.21 -83.14 15.11
CA CYS A 16 8.69 -81.91 15.76
C CYS A 16 7.97 -81.64 17.10
N LEU A 17 6.66 -81.92 17.18
CA LEU A 17 5.91 -81.83 18.44
C LEU A 17 6.51 -82.75 19.51
N THR A 18 6.84 -84.00 19.14
CA THR A 18 7.33 -85.01 20.08
C THR A 18 8.81 -84.88 20.43
N GLU A 19 9.62 -84.16 19.66
CA GLU A 19 11.07 -84.03 19.95
C GLU A 19 11.44 -82.66 20.49
N GLN A 20 11.03 -81.60 19.79
CA GLN A 20 11.56 -80.25 20.00
C GLN A 20 10.55 -79.32 20.69
N HIS A 21 9.25 -79.58 20.55
CA HIS A 21 8.17 -78.70 21.02
C HIS A 21 7.27 -79.34 22.09
N GLN A 22 7.73 -80.37 22.81
CA GLN A 22 6.92 -81.10 23.79
C GLN A 22 6.31 -80.20 24.89
N ASN A 23 7.05 -79.15 25.28
CA ASN A 23 6.64 -78.20 26.33
C ASN A 23 6.10 -76.88 25.77
N HIS A 24 5.95 -76.75 24.45
CA HIS A 24 5.49 -75.51 23.82
C HIS A 24 3.99 -75.56 23.58
N HIS A 25 3.36 -74.38 23.63
CA HIS A 25 1.93 -74.29 23.41
C HIS A 25 1.63 -74.47 21.91
N THR A 26 1.02 -75.60 21.57
CA THR A 26 0.71 -75.99 20.19
C THR A 26 -0.80 -76.02 19.97
N VAL A 27 -1.26 -75.45 18.86
CA VAL A 27 -2.66 -75.43 18.43
C VAL A 27 -2.80 -76.03 17.04
N GLN A 28 -4.03 -76.28 16.58
CA GLN A 28 -4.25 -76.63 15.18
C GLN A 28 -3.99 -75.41 14.29
N ALA A 29 -3.28 -75.60 13.17
CA ALA A 29 -2.95 -74.51 12.25
C ALA A 29 -4.20 -73.77 11.75
N GLN A 30 -5.31 -74.48 11.53
CA GLN A 30 -6.60 -73.91 11.14
C GLN A 30 -7.20 -72.96 12.20
N GLN A 31 -7.00 -73.27 13.49
CA GLN A 31 -7.48 -72.43 14.59
C GLN A 31 -6.69 -71.12 14.65
N GLU A 32 -5.36 -71.19 14.52
CA GLU A 32 -4.50 -70.00 14.48
C GLU A 32 -4.76 -69.15 13.23
N GLN A 33 -4.95 -69.78 12.06
CA GLN A 33 -5.34 -69.10 10.84
C GLN A 33 -6.63 -68.28 11.04
N THR A 34 -7.65 -68.89 11.66
CA THR A 34 -8.92 -68.21 11.96
C THR A 34 -8.71 -67.01 12.90
N ARG A 35 -7.86 -67.16 13.93
CA ARG A 35 -7.52 -66.09 14.87
C ARG A 35 -6.83 -64.92 14.17
N LEU A 36 -5.81 -65.19 13.36
CA LEU A 36 -5.08 -64.17 12.58
C LEU A 36 -5.98 -63.52 11.53
N GLN A 37 -6.86 -64.28 10.89
CA GLN A 37 -7.83 -63.73 9.93
C GLN A 37 -8.81 -62.75 10.60
N LYS A 38 -9.27 -63.05 11.82
CA LYS A 38 -10.08 -62.11 12.61
C LYS A 38 -9.30 -60.84 12.95
N GLN A 39 -8.07 -60.97 13.46
CA GLN A 39 -7.22 -59.81 13.77
C GLN A 39 -6.96 -58.93 12.54
N LEU A 40 -6.70 -59.55 11.38
CA LEU A 40 -6.55 -58.82 10.12
C LEU A 40 -7.85 -58.11 9.70
N SER A 41 -9.01 -58.73 9.93
CA SER A 41 -10.31 -58.10 9.68
C SER A 41 -10.51 -56.87 10.56
N ASP A 42 -10.24 -56.99 11.86
CA ASP A 42 -10.37 -55.89 12.83
C ASP A 42 -9.41 -54.73 12.49
N LEU A 43 -8.15 -55.04 12.14
CA LEU A 43 -7.18 -54.04 11.69
C LEU A 43 -7.60 -53.35 10.39
N LYS A 44 -8.18 -54.10 9.44
CA LYS A 44 -8.67 -53.56 8.18
C LYS A 44 -9.84 -52.61 8.42
N GLU A 45 -10.80 -52.99 9.26
CA GLU A 45 -11.93 -52.13 9.63
C GLU A 45 -11.45 -50.86 10.35
N GLY A 46 -10.54 -50.99 11.32
CA GLY A 46 -9.95 -49.85 12.01
C GLY A 46 -9.18 -48.92 11.06
N SER A 47 -8.47 -49.47 10.07
CA SER A 47 -7.79 -48.68 9.04
C SER A 47 -8.77 -47.92 8.16
N LEU A 48 -9.91 -48.51 7.78
CA LEU A 48 -10.93 -47.84 6.95
C LEU A 48 -11.52 -46.64 7.68
N VAL A 49 -11.82 -46.75 8.97
CA VAL A 49 -12.31 -45.64 9.80
C VAL A 49 -11.27 -44.52 9.88
N LYS A 50 -10.00 -44.84 10.10
CA LYS A 50 -8.91 -43.84 10.13
C LYS A 50 -8.75 -43.12 8.79
N ILE A 51 -8.85 -43.85 7.67
CA ILE A 51 -8.80 -43.26 6.32
C ILE A 51 -9.95 -42.29 6.12
N GLN A 52 -11.18 -42.70 6.43
CA GLN A 52 -12.37 -41.84 6.29
C GLN A 52 -12.26 -40.57 7.14
N GLN A 53 -11.74 -40.68 8.37
CA GLN A 53 -11.51 -39.52 9.22
C GLN A 53 -10.48 -38.57 8.59
N LYS A 54 -9.36 -39.10 8.08
CA LYS A 54 -8.33 -38.27 7.44
C LYS A 54 -8.78 -37.63 6.13
N GLU A 55 -9.61 -38.32 5.36
CA GLU A 55 -10.24 -37.74 4.17
C GLU A 55 -11.17 -36.58 4.54
N LYS A 56 -11.93 -36.71 5.63
CA LYS A 56 -12.77 -35.64 6.16
C LYS A 56 -11.92 -34.44 6.65
N ASP A 57 -10.91 -34.69 7.49
CA ASP A 57 -9.98 -33.65 7.97
C ASP A 57 -9.35 -32.88 6.78
N PHE A 58 -8.95 -33.62 5.73
CA PHE A 58 -8.38 -33.04 4.52
C PHE A 58 -9.36 -32.15 3.76
N GLN A 59 -10.63 -32.57 3.64
CA GLN A 59 -11.67 -31.76 2.99
C GLN A 59 -11.97 -30.48 3.78
N GLU A 60 -12.05 -30.55 5.10
CA GLU A 60 -12.25 -29.37 5.97
C GLU A 60 -11.08 -28.39 5.86
N LEU A 61 -9.84 -28.89 5.83
CA LEU A 61 -8.66 -28.07 5.62
C LEU A 61 -8.67 -27.40 4.25
N GLN A 62 -9.01 -28.13 3.19
CA GLN A 62 -9.09 -27.58 1.83
C GLN A 62 -10.13 -26.45 1.74
N GLN A 63 -11.29 -26.61 2.39
CA GLN A 63 -12.31 -25.57 2.47
C GLN A 63 -11.80 -24.34 3.23
N THR A 64 -11.13 -24.55 4.36
CA THR A 64 -10.56 -23.46 5.18
C THR A 64 -9.53 -22.65 4.40
N VAL A 65 -8.62 -23.31 3.67
CA VAL A 65 -7.64 -22.65 2.80
C VAL A 65 -8.32 -21.83 1.70
N SER A 66 -9.37 -22.37 1.07
CA SER A 66 -10.14 -21.67 0.05
C SER A 66 -10.84 -20.41 0.60
N ILE A 67 -11.44 -20.52 1.80
CA ILE A 67 -12.07 -19.39 2.49
C ILE A 67 -11.03 -18.31 2.82
N LEU A 68 -9.87 -18.70 3.36
CA LEU A 68 -8.77 -17.78 3.65
C LEU A 68 -8.33 -17.05 2.37
N SER A 69 -8.07 -17.79 1.29
CA SER A 69 -7.63 -17.21 0.02
C SER A 69 -8.64 -16.19 -0.51
N ARG A 70 -9.95 -16.51 -0.48
CA ARG A 70 -11.00 -15.59 -0.92
C ARG A 70 -11.09 -14.37 -0.01
N SER A 71 -11.00 -14.55 1.30
CA SER A 71 -11.02 -13.46 2.28
C SER A 71 -9.82 -12.53 2.09
N ALA A 72 -8.62 -13.08 1.87
CA ALA A 72 -7.41 -12.30 1.63
C ALA A 72 -7.52 -11.47 0.35
N CYS A 73 -8.02 -12.04 -0.75
CA CYS A 73 -8.30 -11.29 -1.98
C CYS A 73 -9.29 -10.15 -1.75
N ALA A 74 -10.41 -10.41 -1.07
CA ALA A 74 -11.41 -9.38 -0.80
C ALA A 74 -10.86 -8.21 0.03
N VAL A 75 -10.11 -8.51 1.09
CA VAL A 75 -9.46 -7.47 1.93
C VAL A 75 -8.39 -6.71 1.15
N ALA A 76 -7.63 -7.38 0.27
CA ALA A 76 -6.65 -6.73 -0.57
C ALA A 76 -7.31 -5.74 -1.55
N GLU A 77 -8.39 -6.15 -2.23
CA GLU A 77 -9.16 -5.28 -3.13
C GLU A 77 -9.78 -4.08 -2.40
N GLU A 78 -10.36 -4.31 -1.22
CA GLU A 78 -10.89 -3.23 -0.38
C GLU A 78 -9.80 -2.26 0.07
N SER A 79 -8.63 -2.78 0.45
CA SER A 79 -7.48 -1.94 0.81
C SER A 79 -6.98 -1.09 -0.35
N GLU A 80 -6.95 -1.65 -1.57
CA GLU A 80 -6.58 -0.92 -2.78
C GLU A 80 -7.57 0.21 -3.08
N ALA A 81 -8.87 -0.05 -2.91
CA ALA A 81 -9.91 0.97 -3.05
C ALA A 81 -9.73 2.10 -2.01
N MET A 82 -9.47 1.77 -0.75
CA MET A 82 -9.21 2.76 0.31
C MET A 82 -8.00 3.64 -0.01
N PHE A 83 -6.88 3.03 -0.42
CA PHE A 83 -5.68 3.80 -0.80
C PHE A 83 -5.92 4.67 -2.04
N SER A 84 -6.67 4.17 -3.02
CA SER A 84 -7.05 4.94 -4.22
C SER A 84 -7.86 6.19 -3.85
N ASP A 85 -8.80 6.08 -2.92
CA ASP A 85 -9.57 7.21 -2.42
C ASP A 85 -8.72 8.23 -1.65
N LEU A 86 -7.78 7.76 -0.81
CA LEU A 86 -6.84 8.62 -0.11
C LEU A 86 -5.93 9.38 -1.09
N ILE A 87 -5.39 8.70 -2.10
CA ILE A 87 -4.59 9.33 -3.15
C ILE A 87 -5.40 10.42 -3.85
N ARG A 88 -6.62 10.11 -4.29
CA ARG A 88 -7.51 11.08 -4.95
C ARG A 88 -7.78 12.31 -4.08
N SER A 89 -8.03 12.11 -2.78
CA SER A 89 -8.22 13.20 -1.82
C SER A 89 -6.97 14.07 -1.68
N LEU A 90 -5.79 13.46 -1.55
CA LEU A 90 -4.52 14.18 -1.46
C LEU A 90 -4.18 14.93 -2.75
N GLU A 91 -4.50 14.36 -3.91
CA GLU A 91 -4.31 15.04 -5.19
C GLU A 91 -5.22 16.26 -5.36
N LEU A 92 -6.47 16.18 -4.86
CA LEU A 92 -7.38 17.33 -4.82
C LEU A 92 -6.82 18.42 -3.90
N LYS A 93 -6.35 18.07 -2.69
CA LYS A 93 -5.73 19.04 -1.77
C LYS A 93 -4.45 19.66 -2.35
N ARG A 94 -3.64 18.88 -3.05
CA ARG A 94 -2.48 19.37 -3.81
C ARG A 94 -2.88 20.40 -4.87
N PHE A 95 -4.00 20.18 -5.56
CA PHE A 95 -4.53 21.14 -6.53
C PHE A 95 -5.03 22.41 -5.84
N GLU A 96 -5.83 22.30 -4.77
CA GLU A 96 -6.34 23.45 -4.01
C GLU A 96 -5.23 24.37 -3.49
N VAL A 97 -4.18 23.81 -2.87
CA VAL A 97 -3.04 24.59 -2.34
C VAL A 97 -2.32 25.36 -3.46
N ARG A 98 -2.12 24.72 -4.62
CA ARG A 98 -1.47 25.35 -5.78
C ARG A 98 -2.27 26.53 -6.29
N GLU A 99 -3.58 26.37 -6.45
CA GLU A 99 -4.44 27.43 -6.96
C GLU A 99 -4.58 28.57 -5.96
N LEU A 100 -4.57 28.29 -4.66
CA LEU A 100 -4.51 29.32 -3.61
C LEU A 100 -3.25 30.18 -3.72
N ILE A 101 -2.07 29.56 -3.89
CA ILE A 101 -0.81 30.29 -4.07
C ILE A 101 -0.86 31.17 -5.32
N ARG A 102 -1.33 30.64 -6.45
CA ARG A 102 -1.45 31.37 -7.72
C ARG A 102 -2.44 32.53 -7.64
N ALA A 103 -3.56 32.35 -6.95
CA ALA A 103 -4.53 33.41 -6.76
C ALA A 103 -3.90 34.56 -5.95
N GLN A 104 -3.18 34.25 -4.88
CA GLN A 104 -2.51 35.25 -4.05
C GLN A 104 -1.38 35.97 -4.82
N GLU A 105 -0.56 35.22 -5.56
CA GLU A 105 0.47 35.78 -6.45
C GLU A 105 -0.15 36.76 -7.43
N LYS A 106 -1.20 36.35 -8.15
CA LYS A 106 -1.89 37.17 -9.13
C LYS A 106 -2.39 38.48 -8.52
N THR A 107 -3.05 38.44 -7.36
CA THR A 107 -3.54 39.66 -6.69
C THR A 107 -2.41 40.61 -6.29
N ILE A 108 -1.31 40.08 -5.74
CA ILE A 108 -0.16 40.91 -5.35
C ILE A 108 0.51 41.52 -6.59
N VAL A 109 0.67 40.74 -7.66
CA VAL A 109 1.25 41.22 -8.93
C VAL A 109 0.38 42.30 -9.56
N GLU A 110 -0.94 42.10 -9.66
CA GLU A 110 -1.87 43.12 -10.19
C GLU A 110 -1.78 44.42 -9.37
N GLN A 111 -1.68 44.35 -8.04
CA GLN A 111 -1.49 45.53 -7.20
C GLN A 111 -0.16 46.24 -7.47
N ALA A 112 0.91 45.49 -7.63
CA ALA A 112 2.23 46.03 -7.94
C ALA A 112 2.25 46.68 -9.33
N GLU A 113 1.66 46.04 -10.36
CA GLU A 113 1.57 46.57 -11.73
C GLU A 113 0.82 47.90 -11.77
N ASN A 114 -0.32 48.01 -11.10
CA ASN A 114 -1.07 49.26 -10.99
C ASN A 114 -0.26 50.37 -10.30
N LEU A 115 0.57 50.03 -9.32
CA LEU A 115 1.44 51.00 -8.65
C LEU A 115 2.58 51.45 -9.58
N MET A 116 3.18 50.52 -10.32
CA MET A 116 4.22 50.84 -11.30
C MET A 116 3.69 51.75 -12.40
N GLU A 117 2.48 51.53 -12.90
CA GLU A 117 1.85 52.38 -13.91
C GLU A 117 1.70 53.82 -13.40
N LYS A 118 1.16 54.00 -12.20
CA LYS A 118 1.03 55.33 -11.57
C LYS A 118 2.38 56.04 -11.41
N ILE A 119 3.39 55.34 -10.90
CA ILE A 119 4.75 55.89 -10.76
C ILE A 119 5.31 56.29 -12.13
N GLN A 120 5.06 55.48 -13.17
CA GLN A 120 5.54 55.76 -14.52
C GLN A 120 4.87 57.01 -15.12
N GLU A 121 3.58 57.21 -14.87
CA GLU A 121 2.84 58.42 -15.24
C GLU A 121 3.40 59.66 -14.54
N GLU A 122 3.62 59.58 -13.21
CA GLU A 122 4.23 60.67 -12.43
C GLU A 122 5.63 61.05 -12.95
N ILE A 123 6.47 60.06 -13.25
CA ILE A 123 7.81 60.29 -13.84
C ILE A 123 7.68 61.02 -15.19
N ASN A 124 6.70 60.65 -16.03
CA ASN A 124 6.52 61.26 -17.34
C ASN A 124 6.06 62.72 -17.25
N GLU A 125 5.12 63.03 -16.36
CA GLU A 125 4.70 64.42 -16.12
C GLU A 125 5.82 65.27 -15.49
N LEU A 126 6.59 64.70 -14.56
CA LEU A 126 7.77 65.38 -14.00
C LEU A 126 8.83 65.69 -15.08
N LYS A 127 9.15 64.73 -15.95
CA LYS A 127 10.08 64.94 -17.08
C LYS A 127 9.60 66.04 -18.03
N LYS A 128 8.30 66.05 -18.35
CA LYS A 128 7.68 67.07 -19.20
C LYS A 128 7.74 68.45 -18.57
N ASN A 129 7.48 68.57 -17.27
CA ASN A 129 7.61 69.83 -16.54
C ASN A 129 9.06 70.31 -16.47
N GLN A 130 10.01 69.40 -16.23
CA GLN A 130 11.43 69.73 -16.26
C GLN A 130 11.88 70.25 -17.63
N ASN A 131 11.47 69.60 -18.73
CA ASN A 131 11.80 70.06 -20.08
C ASN A 131 11.25 71.48 -20.37
N LYS A 132 10.01 71.78 -19.93
CA LYS A 132 9.45 73.15 -20.05
C LYS A 132 10.30 74.16 -19.29
N MET A 133 10.75 73.84 -18.08
CA MET A 133 11.63 74.73 -17.30
C MET A 133 12.97 74.96 -18.01
N GLU A 134 13.56 73.91 -18.60
CA GLU A 134 14.78 74.05 -19.39
C GLU A 134 14.59 74.92 -20.65
N GLU A 135 13.46 74.82 -21.33
CA GLU A 135 13.12 75.70 -22.47
C GLU A 135 12.97 77.16 -22.04
N LEU A 136 12.25 77.42 -20.95
CA LEU A 136 12.08 78.77 -20.39
C LEU A 136 13.42 79.40 -20.00
N SER A 137 14.34 78.60 -19.44
CA SER A 137 15.68 79.09 -19.04
C SER A 137 16.53 79.61 -20.19
N LYS A 138 16.22 79.23 -21.44
CA LYS A 138 16.94 79.64 -22.66
C LYS A 138 16.40 80.94 -23.25
N ILE A 139 15.29 81.49 -22.73
CA ILE A 139 14.68 82.74 -23.23
C ILE A 139 15.49 83.94 -22.75
N ASN A 140 16.07 84.70 -23.69
CA ASN A 140 16.88 85.89 -23.38
C ASN A 140 16.05 87.18 -23.18
N ASP A 141 14.81 87.22 -23.68
CA ASP A 141 13.91 88.38 -23.51
C ASP A 141 13.29 88.36 -22.10
N SER A 142 13.64 89.35 -21.28
CA SER A 142 13.24 89.42 -19.87
C SER A 142 11.72 89.57 -19.69
N VAL A 143 11.02 90.28 -20.59
CA VAL A 143 9.57 90.48 -20.45
C VAL A 143 8.84 89.19 -20.79
N ARG A 144 9.25 88.54 -21.87
CA ARG A 144 8.67 87.27 -22.31
C ARG A 144 8.94 86.13 -21.32
N PHE A 145 10.17 86.06 -20.80
CA PHE A 145 10.51 85.10 -19.74
C PHE A 145 9.59 85.23 -18.52
N ILE A 146 9.35 86.46 -18.05
CA ILE A 146 8.47 86.72 -16.89
C ILE A 146 7.03 86.29 -17.20
N GLN A 147 6.51 86.60 -18.39
CA GLN A 147 5.15 86.21 -18.79
C GLN A 147 4.99 84.69 -18.90
N ASP A 148 5.94 84.01 -19.56
CA ASP A 148 5.86 82.57 -19.78
C ASP A 148 6.05 81.80 -18.45
N CYS A 149 6.90 82.29 -17.54
CA CYS A 149 7.05 81.71 -16.19
C CYS A 149 5.77 81.81 -15.35
N GLN A 150 4.98 82.88 -15.51
CA GLN A 150 3.70 83.05 -14.78
C GLN A 150 2.64 82.03 -15.20
N THR A 151 2.79 81.40 -16.37
CA THR A 151 1.88 80.34 -16.85
C THR A 151 2.29 78.93 -16.42
N LEU A 152 3.46 78.78 -15.78
CA LEU A 152 3.96 77.47 -15.35
C LEU A 152 3.19 77.02 -14.10
N GLU A 153 2.39 75.97 -14.24
CA GLU A 153 1.76 75.32 -13.10
C GLU A 153 2.82 74.58 -12.26
N ALA A 154 2.73 74.73 -10.93
CA ALA A 154 3.57 73.99 -10.00
C ALA A 154 3.28 72.48 -10.13
N ALA A 155 4.33 71.67 -10.13
CA ALA A 155 4.16 70.22 -10.09
C ALA A 155 3.36 69.83 -8.83
N PRO A 156 2.39 68.89 -8.94
CA PRO A 156 1.65 68.42 -7.79
C PRO A 156 2.62 67.87 -6.72
N PRO A 157 2.29 68.01 -5.42
CA PRO A 157 3.09 67.45 -4.34
C PRO A 157 3.29 65.95 -4.54
N LEU A 158 4.51 65.47 -4.33
CA LEU A 158 4.83 64.04 -4.45
C LEU A 158 3.98 63.27 -3.43
N GLU A 159 3.00 62.49 -3.90
CA GLU A 159 2.21 61.64 -3.02
C GLU A 159 3.11 60.55 -2.46
N ALA A 160 3.07 60.35 -1.13
CA ALA A 160 3.90 59.35 -0.48
C ALA A 160 3.45 57.95 -0.93
N LEU A 161 4.29 57.27 -1.71
CA LEU A 161 4.03 55.90 -2.13
C LEU A 161 3.88 54.97 -0.91
N PRO A 162 3.02 53.94 -1.01
CA PRO A 162 2.96 52.89 0.01
C PRO A 162 4.36 52.34 0.28
N THR A 163 4.73 52.19 1.55
CA THR A 163 6.01 51.62 1.94
C THR A 163 6.13 50.21 1.37
N LEU A 164 7.03 50.03 0.39
CA LEU A 164 7.27 48.74 -0.22
C LEU A 164 7.84 47.80 0.84
N CYS A 165 7.17 46.68 1.07
CA CYS A 165 7.73 45.58 1.84
C CYS A 165 8.82 44.90 1.02
N LEU A 166 10.03 45.47 1.02
CA LEU A 166 11.25 44.83 0.52
C LEU A 166 11.66 43.75 1.53
N HIS A 167 10.87 42.69 1.62
CA HIS A 167 11.26 41.50 2.38
C HIS A 167 12.07 40.59 1.46
N ASP A 168 13.31 40.31 1.86
CA ASP A 168 14.27 39.40 1.22
C ASP A 168 13.61 38.09 0.76
N ASN A 169 13.09 38.04 -0.48
CA ASN A 169 12.58 36.84 -1.18
C ASN A 169 11.70 35.86 -0.36
N GLN A 170 11.03 36.33 0.70
CA GLN A 170 10.38 35.48 1.71
C GLN A 170 8.85 35.42 1.60
N PHE A 171 8.27 35.80 0.46
CA PHE A 171 6.81 35.93 0.28
C PHE A 171 5.99 34.70 0.69
N PHE A 172 6.53 33.49 0.55
CA PHE A 172 5.82 32.23 0.84
C PHE A 172 6.57 31.30 1.80
N VAL A 173 7.52 31.79 2.61
CA VAL A 173 8.24 30.92 3.57
C VAL A 173 7.28 30.29 4.59
N ALA A 174 6.33 31.07 5.13
CA ALA A 174 5.32 30.53 6.03
C ALA A 174 4.49 29.41 5.39
N VAL A 175 4.21 29.49 4.09
CA VAL A 175 3.50 28.43 3.34
C VAL A 175 4.38 27.20 3.21
N THR A 176 5.67 27.36 2.93
CA THR A 176 6.61 26.22 2.87
C THR A 176 6.72 25.53 4.22
N THR A 177 6.82 26.27 5.32
CA THR A 177 6.81 25.73 6.68
C THR A 177 5.52 24.97 6.99
N ALA A 178 4.36 25.56 6.68
CA ALA A 178 3.08 24.88 6.87
C ALA A 178 2.97 23.57 6.06
N MET A 179 3.53 23.55 4.83
CA MET A 179 3.58 22.34 4.01
C MET A 179 4.54 21.27 4.55
N THR A 180 5.67 21.67 5.15
CA THR A 180 6.58 20.73 5.82
C THR A 180 5.95 20.13 7.06
N ASP A 181 5.22 20.93 7.85
CA ASP A 181 4.51 20.48 9.04
C ASP A 181 3.38 19.51 8.66
N PHE A 182 2.60 19.84 7.63
CA PHE A 182 1.56 18.96 7.08
C PHE A 182 2.12 17.60 6.62
N LYS A 183 3.28 17.62 5.93
CA LYS A 183 3.97 16.39 5.52
C LYS A 183 4.35 15.55 6.73
N ALA A 184 4.92 16.16 7.77
CA ALA A 184 5.33 15.45 8.98
C ALA A 184 4.14 14.77 9.67
N LEU A 185 3.01 15.48 9.79
CA LEU A 185 1.77 14.93 10.37
C LEU A 185 1.24 13.72 9.61
N ILE A 186 1.20 13.78 8.27
CA ILE A 186 0.79 12.61 7.47
C ILE A 186 1.74 11.44 7.71
N GLN A 187 3.06 11.69 7.73
CA GLN A 187 4.04 10.62 7.93
C GLN A 187 3.91 9.94 9.30
N GLU A 188 3.62 10.71 10.35
CA GLU A 188 3.40 10.19 11.70
C GLU A 188 2.16 9.29 11.76
N VAL A 189 1.01 9.79 11.28
CA VAL A 189 -0.25 9.03 11.26
C VAL A 189 -0.12 7.78 10.40
N MET A 190 0.57 7.87 9.26
CA MET A 190 0.78 6.70 8.42
C MET A 190 1.65 5.64 9.11
N HIS A 191 2.69 6.05 9.83
CA HIS A 191 3.59 5.12 10.49
C HIS A 191 2.85 4.24 11.51
N GLU A 192 2.08 4.86 12.41
CA GLU A 192 1.29 4.14 13.41
C GLU A 192 0.20 3.27 12.76
N GLY A 193 -0.50 3.80 11.77
CA GLY A 193 -1.52 3.08 11.03
C GLY A 193 -0.98 1.81 10.35
N PHE A 194 0.17 1.91 9.69
CA PHE A 194 0.80 0.75 9.03
C PHE A 194 1.29 -0.30 10.02
N LEU A 195 1.85 0.09 11.17
CA LEU A 195 2.27 -0.87 12.20
C LEU A 195 1.09 -1.73 12.68
N SER A 196 -0.07 -1.10 12.91
CA SER A 196 -1.30 -1.80 13.27
C SER A 196 -1.74 -2.79 12.18
N ILE A 197 -1.72 -2.36 10.91
CA ILE A 197 -2.05 -3.23 9.77
C ILE A 197 -1.09 -4.43 9.71
N TYR A 198 0.22 -4.21 9.82
CA TYR A 198 1.22 -5.29 9.77
C TYR A 198 1.04 -6.31 10.89
N GLN A 199 0.71 -5.85 12.10
CA GLN A 199 0.42 -6.73 13.22
C GLN A 199 -0.81 -7.60 12.93
N ARG A 200 -1.92 -7.01 12.49
CA ARG A 200 -3.15 -7.75 12.20
C ARG A 200 -3.01 -8.75 11.05
N VAL A 201 -2.19 -8.43 10.04
CA VAL A 201 -1.87 -9.37 8.95
C VAL A 201 -1.04 -10.55 9.48
N ARG A 202 -0.11 -10.32 10.41
CA ARG A 202 0.70 -11.39 11.02
C ARG A 202 -0.13 -12.35 11.89
N ASP A 203 -1.19 -11.85 12.53
CA ASP A 203 -2.05 -12.64 13.42
C ASP A 203 -2.96 -13.64 12.68
N VAL A 204 -3.00 -13.62 11.34
CA VAL A 204 -3.82 -14.54 10.55
C VAL A 204 -3.14 -15.92 10.45
N THR A 205 -3.70 -16.93 11.12
CA THR A 205 -3.22 -18.32 11.07
C THR A 205 -4.35 -19.31 10.82
N ILE A 206 -4.06 -20.39 10.08
CA ILE A 206 -4.98 -21.52 9.91
C ILE A 206 -4.82 -22.55 11.04
N ILE A 207 -3.61 -22.68 11.57
CA ILE A 207 -3.26 -23.65 12.60
C ILE A 207 -3.32 -22.94 13.95
N ASP A 208 -4.15 -23.44 14.86
CA ASP A 208 -4.14 -23.02 16.26
C ASP A 208 -2.92 -23.64 16.95
N PRO A 209 -1.97 -22.85 17.49
CA PRO A 209 -0.82 -23.38 18.21
C PRO A 209 -1.17 -24.13 19.51
N HIS A 210 -2.44 -24.09 19.97
CA HIS A 210 -2.88 -24.75 21.20
C HIS A 210 -3.68 -26.05 20.99
N SER A 211 -3.92 -26.52 19.76
CA SER A 211 -4.59 -27.79 19.49
C SER A 211 -3.60 -28.93 19.22
N THR A 212 -2.74 -29.22 20.20
CA THR A 212 -2.16 -30.57 20.27
C THR A 212 -3.14 -31.43 21.06
N ASP A 213 -4.05 -32.07 20.33
CA ASP A 213 -4.87 -33.13 20.90
C ASP A 213 -3.92 -34.28 21.30
N GLU A 214 -3.84 -34.54 22.60
CA GLU A 214 -3.16 -35.69 23.17
C GLU A 214 -3.80 -36.97 22.62
N SER A 215 -3.20 -37.55 21.58
CA SER A 215 -3.46 -38.95 21.23
C SER A 215 -2.14 -39.71 21.29
N CYS A 216 -2.01 -40.47 22.38
CA CYS A 216 -0.90 -41.37 22.65
C CYS A 216 -0.77 -42.41 21.54
N ASP A 217 0.42 -42.50 20.96
CA ASP A 217 1.04 -43.79 20.66
C ASP A 217 2.57 -43.62 20.73
N ALA A 218 3.13 -44.14 21.82
CA ALA A 218 4.57 -44.22 22.03
C ALA A 218 5.12 -45.45 21.30
N ALA A 219 6.13 -45.26 20.43
CA ALA A 219 7.39 -46.01 20.47
C ALA A 219 8.37 -45.60 19.35
N ALA A 220 9.63 -45.45 19.78
CA ALA A 220 10.89 -45.61 19.06
C ALA A 220 11.45 -44.44 18.20
N SER A 221 12.23 -43.61 18.90
CA SER A 221 13.63 -43.23 18.62
C SER A 221 14.14 -43.06 17.18
N GLY A 222 14.64 -41.86 16.91
CA GLY A 222 15.55 -41.57 15.80
C GLY A 222 16.09 -40.14 15.87
N VAL A 223 17.13 -39.95 16.68
CA VAL A 223 17.92 -38.72 16.79
C VAL A 223 18.48 -38.31 15.43
N ILE A 224 18.20 -37.08 14.96
CA ILE A 224 19.14 -36.27 14.18
C ILE A 224 18.99 -34.81 14.62
N GLN A 225 20.00 -34.32 15.35
CA GLN A 225 20.29 -32.90 15.49
C GLN A 225 20.71 -32.33 14.13
N SER A 226 20.18 -31.18 13.75
CA SER A 226 20.81 -30.34 12.74
C SER A 226 20.67 -28.88 13.14
N GLU A 227 21.75 -28.34 13.70
CA GLU A 227 21.98 -26.92 13.85
C GLU A 227 22.06 -26.28 12.46
N ARG A 228 21.31 -25.18 12.25
CA ARG A 228 21.70 -24.16 11.28
C ARG A 228 21.33 -22.77 11.79
N THR A 229 22.35 -22.14 12.35
CA THR A 229 22.85 -20.79 12.06
C THR A 229 21.81 -19.75 11.66
N VAL A 230 21.67 -18.78 12.57
CA VAL A 230 21.05 -17.48 12.38
C VAL A 230 21.83 -16.70 11.32
N GLU A 231 21.28 -16.52 10.13
CA GLU A 231 21.74 -15.47 9.20
C GLU A 231 20.83 -14.26 9.34
N SER A 232 21.43 -13.18 9.85
CA SER A 232 20.83 -11.85 9.96
C SER A 232 20.67 -11.28 8.56
N ALA A 233 19.44 -11.25 8.05
CA ALA A 233 19.09 -10.52 6.84
C ALA A 233 18.52 -9.15 7.24
N THR A 234 19.18 -8.10 6.76
CA THR A 234 18.85 -6.69 6.94
C THR A 234 17.39 -6.42 6.58
N ILE A 235 16.57 -6.10 7.58
CA ILE A 235 15.15 -5.76 7.42
C ILE A 235 15.04 -4.38 6.77
N SER A 236 14.45 -4.31 5.59
CA SER A 236 14.09 -3.05 4.92
C SER A 236 13.12 -2.23 5.78
N PRO A 237 13.31 -0.91 5.97
CA PRO A 237 12.61 -0.12 6.99
C PRO A 237 11.13 0.19 6.67
N LEU A 238 10.55 -0.36 5.60
CA LEU A 238 9.21 0.03 5.12
C LEU A 238 8.25 -1.12 4.83
N ASN A 239 8.67 -2.39 4.91
CA ASN A 239 7.73 -3.51 4.88
C ASN A 239 8.39 -4.81 5.38
N PRO A 240 7.99 -5.36 6.55
CA PRO A 240 8.56 -6.61 7.05
C PRO A 240 8.12 -7.86 6.26
N PHE A 241 7.21 -7.73 5.28
CA PHE A 241 6.71 -8.84 4.46
C PHE A 241 7.39 -8.97 3.09
N ILE A 242 8.23 -8.01 2.67
CA ILE A 242 8.94 -8.11 1.40
C ILE A 242 10.26 -8.84 1.64
N SER A 243 10.28 -10.15 1.40
CA SER A 243 11.54 -10.85 1.12
C SER A 243 12.19 -10.20 -0.12
N ALA A 244 13.51 -10.00 -0.08
CA ALA A 244 14.32 -9.17 -0.99
C ALA A 244 14.33 -9.58 -2.49
N GLY A 245 13.32 -10.31 -2.99
CA GLY A 245 13.28 -10.87 -4.34
C GLY A 245 12.15 -10.38 -5.26
N PHE A 246 11.24 -9.51 -4.83
CA PHE A 246 10.19 -8.96 -5.71
C PHE A 246 10.48 -7.51 -6.10
N PRO A 247 10.35 -7.14 -7.41
CA PRO A 247 10.54 -5.77 -7.84
C PRO A 247 9.48 -4.90 -7.16
N THR A 248 9.93 -3.93 -6.37
CA THR A 248 9.08 -2.88 -5.83
C THR A 248 8.37 -2.19 -7.00
N PRO A 249 7.04 -2.09 -7.01
CA PRO A 249 6.35 -1.29 -8.01
C PRO A 249 6.75 0.18 -7.79
N THR A 250 7.53 0.72 -8.72
CA THR A 250 7.87 2.14 -8.76
C THR A 250 6.61 2.91 -9.11
N PHE A 251 5.88 3.40 -8.11
CA PHE A 251 4.83 4.38 -8.32
C PHE A 251 5.48 5.70 -8.73
N THR A 252 5.57 5.93 -10.04
CA THR A 252 5.97 7.23 -10.57
C THR A 252 4.78 8.18 -10.42
N PHE A 253 4.81 9.05 -9.41
CA PHE A 253 3.94 10.22 -9.38
C PHE A 253 4.30 11.12 -10.57
N SER A 254 3.29 11.54 -11.33
CA SER A 254 3.47 12.46 -12.46
C SER A 254 4.23 13.73 -12.03
N PRO A 255 5.21 14.21 -12.82
CA PRO A 255 5.97 15.41 -12.50
C PRO A 255 5.07 16.66 -12.39
N PRO A 256 5.51 17.69 -11.65
CA PRO A 256 4.79 18.96 -11.56
C PRO A 256 4.83 19.66 -12.92
N GLY A 257 3.71 19.68 -13.66
CA GLY A 257 3.56 20.55 -14.84
C GLY A 257 2.77 20.00 -16.03
N SER A 258 2.26 18.76 -16.03
CA SER A 258 1.52 18.24 -17.19
C SER A 258 0.10 18.80 -17.24
N ARG A 259 -0.16 19.60 -18.29
CA ARG A 259 -1.46 20.13 -18.68
C ARG A 259 -2.44 18.97 -18.93
N LEU A 260 -3.64 19.05 -18.37
CA LEU A 260 -4.76 18.22 -18.84
C LEU A 260 -5.26 18.79 -20.17
N SER A 261 -4.81 18.17 -21.25
CA SER A 261 -5.38 18.40 -22.58
C SER A 261 -6.74 17.71 -22.68
N SER A 262 -7.71 18.50 -23.13
CA SER A 262 -9.06 18.10 -23.53
C SER A 262 -9.05 16.89 -24.49
N GLY A 263 -9.95 15.93 -24.24
CA GLY A 263 -10.16 14.76 -25.08
C GLY A 263 -11.60 14.27 -24.99
N TYR A 264 -12.49 14.96 -25.70
CA TYR A 264 -13.89 14.59 -25.89
C TYR A 264 -14.01 13.36 -26.82
N ARG A 265 -14.75 12.35 -26.35
CA ARG A 265 -15.57 11.34 -27.05
C ARG A 265 -14.97 10.49 -28.20
N HIS A 266 -15.13 9.18 -28.04
CA HIS A 266 -15.85 8.39 -29.05
C HIS A 266 -16.80 7.37 -28.39
N ARG A 267 -18.09 7.53 -28.69
CA ARG A 267 -19.12 6.51 -28.49
C ARG A 267 -18.87 5.39 -29.51
N LEU A 268 -18.88 4.15 -29.06
CA LEU A 268 -19.17 3.00 -29.91
C LEU A 268 -20.47 2.36 -29.43
N SER A 269 -21.53 2.70 -30.14
CA SER A 269 -22.80 1.99 -30.18
C SER A 269 -22.64 0.71 -31.00
N ALA A 270 -22.94 -0.46 -30.42
CA ALA A 270 -23.11 -1.71 -31.14
C ALA A 270 -24.45 -2.37 -30.75
N GLN A 271 -25.41 -2.19 -31.66
CA GLN A 271 -26.61 -2.98 -31.98
C GLN A 271 -27.22 -3.94 -30.95
N ARG A 272 -28.41 -3.54 -30.48
CA ARG A 272 -29.51 -4.44 -30.11
C ARG A 272 -29.94 -5.25 -31.35
N ARG A 273 -29.91 -6.59 -31.26
CA ARG A 273 -30.67 -7.46 -32.17
C ARG A 273 -32.05 -7.72 -31.59
N ALA A 274 -33.07 -7.42 -32.40
CA ALA A 274 -34.47 -7.71 -32.12
C ALA A 274 -34.74 -9.21 -32.27
N HIS A 275 -35.33 -9.83 -31.24
CA HIS A 275 -35.98 -11.13 -31.39
C HIS A 275 -37.42 -10.92 -31.90
N GLN A 276 -37.67 -11.40 -33.12
CA GLN A 276 -39.00 -11.50 -33.70
C GLN A 276 -39.80 -12.63 -33.05
N LYS A 277 -41.04 -12.31 -32.68
CA LYS A 277 -42.14 -13.26 -32.45
C LYS A 277 -42.69 -13.80 -33.78
N ARG A 278 -42.89 -15.12 -33.86
CA ARG A 278 -43.94 -15.87 -34.61
C ARG A 278 -43.58 -17.37 -34.46
N LYS A 279 -44.46 -18.31 -34.18
CA LYS A 279 -45.93 -18.43 -34.25
C LYS A 279 -46.45 -19.12 -33.00
#